data_AF-A0A7R9LKK5-F1
#
_entry.id   AF-A0A7R9LKK5-F1
#
_cell.length_a   1.000
_cell.length_b   1.000
_cell.length_c   1.000
_cell.angle_alpha   90.00
_cell.angle_beta   90.00
_cell.angle_gamma   90.00
#
_symmetry.space_group_name_H-M   'P 1'
#
loop_
_entity.id
_entity.type
_entity.pdbx_description
1 polymer ?
#
loop_
_entity_poly.entity_id
_entity_poly.type
_entity_poly.pdbx_seq_one_letter_code
_entity_poly.pdbx_strand_id
1 'polypeptide(L)'
;VDLNNKGFCNHQHSNFYALNDQSYANSQGCQPIAYKCDSYDNYNRGLCADCGTATEKHCVPMELSLDYWDDKSNWITNQGINHFYINTGSAITDGYCLNTYQVVVVTDDPTCSGQMQLELSEGYNIAMTLSSANEIKTPITGKTGYTALFANPKILSASFSVKLDGQNNINCKVNEIDFNYMSNNDESIRQKLSAVLKSTDGGNFS
;
A
#
# COMPACT_ATOMS: atom_id res chain seq x y z
N VAL A 1 -8.09 -23.95 24.54
CA VAL A 1 -8.86 -23.65 23.31
C VAL A 1 -7.99 -24.05 22.15
N ASP A 2 -8.48 -24.90 21.25
CA ASP A 2 -7.68 -25.43 20.14
C ASP A 2 -7.48 -24.35 19.07
N LEU A 3 -6.32 -23.68 19.14
CA LEU A 3 -5.92 -22.64 18.20
C LEU A 3 -5.69 -23.18 16.77
N ASN A 4 -5.73 -24.51 16.58
CA ASN A 4 -5.62 -25.14 15.26
C ASN A 4 -6.94 -25.14 14.47
N ASN A 5 -8.06 -24.75 15.10
CA ASN A 5 -9.30 -24.53 14.38
C ASN A 5 -9.23 -23.17 13.66
N LYS A 6 -8.94 -23.19 12.35
CA LYS A 6 -8.85 -22.00 11.48
C LYS A 6 -10.06 -21.06 11.63
N GLY A 7 -11.26 -21.61 11.85
CA GLY A 7 -12.47 -20.80 12.04
C GLY A 7 -12.46 -20.01 13.36
N PHE A 8 -11.98 -20.63 14.44
CA PHE A 8 -11.82 -19.94 15.72
C PHE A 8 -10.72 -18.90 15.66
N CYS A 9 -9.58 -19.23 15.02
CA CYS A 9 -8.48 -18.29 14.83
C CYS A 9 -8.96 -17.01 14.11
N ASN A 10 -9.57 -17.16 12.92
CA ASN A 10 -10.09 -16.04 12.13
C ASN A 10 -11.12 -15.20 12.89
N HIS A 11 -11.97 -15.83 13.71
CA HIS A 11 -12.92 -15.10 14.53
C HIS A 11 -12.24 -14.28 15.65
N GLN A 12 -11.16 -14.79 16.24
CA GLN A 12 -10.43 -14.07 17.29
C GLN A 12 -9.56 -12.93 16.75
N HIS A 13 -9.20 -12.93 15.45
CA HIS A 13 -8.38 -11.88 14.86
C HIS A 13 -8.97 -10.48 15.04
N SER A 14 -10.30 -10.30 14.94
CA SER A 14 -10.92 -8.98 15.18
C SER A 14 -10.64 -8.45 16.60
N ASN A 15 -10.71 -9.32 17.61
CA ASN A 15 -10.40 -8.95 19.00
C ASN A 15 -8.92 -8.59 19.14
N PHE A 16 -8.04 -9.36 18.50
CA PHE A 16 -6.60 -9.11 18.56
C PHE A 16 -6.20 -7.81 17.87
N TYR A 17 -6.85 -7.46 16.75
CA TYR A 17 -6.63 -6.17 16.10
C TYR A 17 -7.05 -5.01 17.00
N ALA A 18 -8.27 -5.07 17.56
CA ALA A 18 -8.77 -4.02 18.45
C ALA A 18 -7.89 -3.82 19.70
N LEU A 19 -7.42 -4.89 20.32
CA LEU A 19 -6.59 -4.81 21.53
C LEU A 19 -5.17 -4.29 21.26
N ASN A 20 -4.60 -4.59 20.09
CA ASN A 20 -3.26 -4.09 19.74
C ASN A 20 -3.30 -2.66 19.15
N ASP A 21 -4.45 -2.22 18.63
CA ASP A 21 -4.61 -0.88 18.03
C ASP A 21 -4.29 0.26 19.01
N GLN A 22 -4.61 0.09 20.30
CA GLN A 22 -4.31 1.08 21.33
C GLN A 22 -2.81 1.36 21.49
N SER A 23 -1.95 0.40 21.14
CA SER A 23 -0.50 0.58 21.15
C SER A 23 0.00 1.35 19.92
N TYR A 24 -0.76 1.34 18.81
CA TYR A 24 -0.42 2.02 17.56
C TYR A 24 -0.84 3.49 17.55
N ALA A 25 -1.99 3.82 18.14
CA ALA A 25 -2.51 5.19 18.23
C ALA A 25 -1.54 6.22 18.84
N ASN A 26 -0.59 5.75 19.68
CA ASN A 26 0.40 6.60 20.37
C ASN A 26 1.85 6.41 19.88
N SER A 27 2.08 5.51 18.92
CA SER A 27 3.42 5.23 18.40
C SER A 27 3.60 5.94 17.05
N GLN A 28 4.67 6.74 16.90
CA GLN A 28 4.98 7.41 15.63
C GLN A 28 5.36 6.45 14.49
N GLY A 29 5.37 5.13 14.72
CA GLY A 29 6.00 4.16 13.83
C GLY A 29 5.08 3.41 12.87
N CYS A 30 3.81 3.19 13.23
CA CYS A 30 2.88 2.44 12.38
C CYS A 30 1.43 2.72 12.80
N GLN A 31 0.64 3.34 11.91
CA GLN A 31 -0.79 3.53 12.11
C GLN A 31 -1.52 2.68 11.07
N PRO A 32 -2.36 1.71 11.47
CA PRO A 32 -3.10 0.88 10.52
C PRO A 32 -4.20 1.73 9.86
N ILE A 33 -4.01 1.99 8.57
CA ILE A 33 -4.96 2.75 7.74
C ILE A 33 -5.61 1.82 6.73
N ALA A 34 -6.94 1.79 6.73
CA ALA A 34 -7.75 1.07 5.75
C ALA A 34 -8.20 2.02 4.65
N TYR A 35 -8.23 1.52 3.41
CA TYR A 35 -8.53 2.30 2.21
C TYR A 35 -9.86 1.91 1.59
N LYS A 36 -10.66 2.91 1.22
CA LYS A 36 -11.91 2.74 0.50
C LYS A 36 -11.60 2.15 -0.87
N CYS A 37 -12.22 1.02 -1.19
CA CYS A 37 -12.04 0.40 -2.49
C CYS A 37 -13.30 -0.39 -2.87
N ASP A 38 -13.48 -0.65 -4.16
CA ASP A 38 -14.63 -1.42 -4.63
C ASP A 38 -14.50 -2.91 -4.27
N SER A 39 -13.27 -3.43 -4.24
CA SER A 39 -12.98 -4.83 -3.93
C SER A 39 -11.63 -4.98 -3.25
N TYR A 40 -11.46 -6.08 -2.50
CA TYR A 40 -10.18 -6.45 -1.91
C TYR A 40 -9.11 -6.70 -2.98
N ASP A 41 -9.49 -7.25 -4.14
CA ASP A 41 -8.58 -7.48 -5.26
C ASP A 41 -8.04 -6.16 -5.82
N ASN A 42 -8.89 -5.15 -6.01
CA ASN A 42 -8.45 -3.82 -6.45
C ASN A 42 -7.52 -3.17 -5.42
N TYR A 43 -7.81 -3.36 -4.13
CA TYR A 43 -6.96 -2.90 -3.04
C TYR A 43 -5.57 -3.56 -3.07
N ASN A 44 -5.49 -4.90 -3.18
CA ASN A 44 -4.22 -5.63 -3.22
C ASN A 44 -3.36 -5.30 -4.45
N ARG A 45 -3.98 -4.82 -5.52
CA ARG A 45 -3.28 -4.33 -6.70
C ARG A 45 -2.76 -2.91 -6.53
N GLY A 46 -3.17 -2.21 -5.47
CA GLY A 46 -2.77 -0.83 -5.20
C GLY A 46 -3.62 0.20 -5.95
N LEU A 47 -4.79 -0.14 -6.49
CA LEU A 47 -5.61 0.81 -7.27
C LEU A 47 -6.31 1.88 -6.43
N CYS A 48 -6.33 1.71 -5.11
CA CYS A 48 -7.08 2.54 -4.16
C CYS A 48 -6.15 3.20 -3.13
N ALA A 49 -4.95 3.62 -3.54
CA ALA A 49 -3.94 4.16 -2.63
C ALA A 49 -4.12 5.63 -2.25
N ASP A 50 -5.06 6.32 -2.90
CA ASP A 50 -5.40 7.70 -2.59
C ASP A 50 -6.24 7.75 -1.30
N CYS A 51 -5.77 8.48 -0.29
CA CYS A 51 -6.55 8.75 0.91
C CYS A 51 -7.51 9.94 0.72
N GLY A 52 -7.48 10.58 -0.45
CA GLY A 52 -8.25 11.76 -0.77
C GLY A 52 -7.75 13.00 -0.03
N THR A 53 -8.64 13.97 0.15
CA THR A 53 -8.31 15.28 0.72
C THR A 53 -8.79 15.39 2.17
N ALA A 54 -8.43 16.47 2.86
CA ALA A 54 -8.99 16.78 4.19
C ALA A 54 -10.52 16.78 4.22
N THR A 55 -11.17 17.18 3.12
CA THR A 55 -12.64 17.27 3.01
C THR A 55 -13.30 16.02 2.45
N GLU A 56 -12.55 15.16 1.76
CA GLU A 56 -13.05 13.93 1.16
C GLU A 56 -12.05 12.80 1.40
N LYS A 57 -12.14 12.18 2.59
CA LYS A 57 -11.21 11.12 3.00
C LYS A 57 -11.66 9.75 2.51
N HIS A 58 -10.79 9.10 1.77
CA HIS A 58 -10.93 7.74 1.25
C HIS A 58 -10.11 6.72 2.05
N CYS A 59 -9.50 7.14 3.16
CA CYS A 59 -8.86 6.24 4.10
C CYS A 59 -9.28 6.54 5.54
N VAL A 60 -9.25 5.52 6.38
CA VAL A 60 -9.65 5.59 7.78
C VAL A 60 -8.68 4.82 8.66
N PRO A 61 -8.39 5.28 9.89
CA PRO A 61 -7.70 4.43 10.85
C PRO A 61 -8.56 3.21 11.20
N MET A 62 -7.93 2.15 11.67
CA MET A 62 -8.63 0.92 12.09
C MET A 62 -9.07 1.00 13.56
N GLU A 63 -10.15 0.32 13.93
CA GLU A 63 -10.58 0.07 15.33
C GLU A 63 -10.60 1.31 16.26
N LEU A 64 -9.93 1.24 17.42
CA LEU A 64 -9.98 2.25 18.48
C LEU A 64 -9.43 3.60 18.01
N SER A 65 -8.52 3.59 17.05
CA SER A 65 -7.98 4.80 16.42
C SER A 65 -9.07 5.56 15.64
N LEU A 66 -10.19 4.94 15.27
CA LEU A 66 -11.37 5.65 14.75
C LEU A 66 -12.01 6.55 15.80
N ASP A 67 -12.04 6.13 17.06
CA ASP A 67 -12.70 6.90 18.13
C ASP A 67 -11.94 8.20 18.46
N TYR A 68 -10.63 8.22 18.20
CA TYR A 68 -9.76 9.38 18.35
C TYR A 68 -9.56 10.17 17.05
N TRP A 69 -10.26 9.80 15.98
CA TRP A 69 -10.13 10.46 14.70
C TRP A 69 -11.04 11.70 14.65
N ASP A 70 -10.42 12.88 14.63
CA ASP A 70 -11.10 14.18 14.68
C ASP A 70 -12.19 14.36 13.60
N ASP A 71 -12.06 13.68 12.46
CA ASP A 71 -12.99 13.78 11.33
C ASP A 71 -14.14 12.76 11.34
N LYS A 72 -14.24 11.91 12.38
CA LYS A 72 -15.21 10.81 12.46
C LYS A 72 -16.65 11.26 12.22
N SER A 73 -17.06 12.41 12.78
CA SER A 73 -18.45 12.91 12.72
C SER A 73 -18.87 13.35 11.31
N ASN A 74 -17.96 13.98 10.55
CA ASN A 74 -18.18 14.38 9.17
C ASN A 74 -18.17 13.18 8.20
N TRP A 75 -17.48 12.10 8.57
CA TRP A 75 -17.34 10.91 7.75
C TRP A 75 -18.56 9.97 7.85
N ILE A 76 -19.06 9.68 9.06
CA ILE A 76 -20.17 8.74 9.29
C ILE A 76 -21.47 9.20 8.60
N THR A 77 -21.69 10.51 8.48
CA THR A 77 -22.94 11.09 7.98
C THR A 77 -23.08 11.08 6.46
N ASN A 78 -21.97 10.99 5.72
CA ASN A 78 -21.96 11.27 4.27
C ASN A 78 -21.61 10.08 3.37
N GLN A 79 -21.25 8.93 3.94
CA GLN A 79 -20.50 7.91 3.21
C GLN A 79 -21.28 6.64 2.84
N GLY A 80 -22.47 6.38 3.42
CA GLY A 80 -23.21 5.14 3.12
C GLY A 80 -22.47 3.86 3.55
N ILE A 81 -22.88 2.69 3.05
CA ILE A 81 -22.13 1.44 3.26
C ILE A 81 -20.91 1.45 2.34
N ASN A 82 -19.72 1.55 2.91
CA ASN A 82 -18.46 1.50 2.19
C ASN A 82 -17.59 0.35 2.69
N HIS A 83 -16.81 -0.24 1.80
CA HIS A 83 -15.82 -1.25 2.14
C HIS A 83 -14.42 -0.63 2.21
N PHE A 84 -13.73 -0.93 3.31
CA PHE A 84 -12.36 -0.51 3.56
C PHE A 84 -11.49 -1.74 3.72
N TYR A 85 -10.31 -1.68 3.12
CA TYR A 85 -9.39 -2.81 3.11
C TYR A 85 -8.03 -2.40 3.64
N ILE A 86 -7.42 -3.30 4.41
CA ILE A 86 -6.09 -3.16 4.99
C ILE A 86 -5.44 -4.55 5.06
N ASN A 87 -4.13 -4.60 4.84
CA ASN A 87 -3.33 -5.79 5.14
C ASN A 87 -2.69 -5.65 6.52
N THR A 88 -2.80 -6.70 7.33
CA THR A 88 -2.21 -6.79 8.68
C THR A 88 -1.14 -7.87 8.73
N GLY A 89 -0.28 -7.80 9.75
CA GLY A 89 0.62 -8.89 10.10
C GLY A 89 -0.15 -10.17 10.41
N SER A 90 0.54 -11.32 10.35
CA SER A 90 -0.05 -12.64 10.61
C SER A 90 0.07 -13.08 12.07
N ALA A 91 0.93 -12.42 12.87
CA ALA A 91 1.25 -12.83 14.22
C ALA A 91 1.32 -11.64 15.18
N ILE A 92 0.86 -11.88 16.42
CA ILE A 92 0.94 -10.90 17.50
C ILE A 92 2.39 -10.53 17.88
N THR A 93 3.34 -11.45 17.69
CA THR A 93 4.75 -11.27 18.06
C THR A 93 5.44 -10.18 17.24
N ASP A 94 5.01 -9.99 16.00
CA ASP A 94 5.58 -9.01 15.07
C ASP A 94 4.75 -7.72 15.03
N GLY A 95 3.66 -7.68 15.80
CA GLY A 95 2.61 -6.69 15.67
C GLY A 95 1.72 -6.94 14.45
N TYR A 96 0.44 -6.59 14.58
CA TYR A 96 -0.48 -6.66 13.44
C TYR A 96 -0.37 -5.46 12.50
N CYS A 97 0.32 -4.40 12.93
CA CYS A 97 0.50 -3.21 12.09
C CYS A 97 1.57 -3.44 11.02
N LEU A 98 1.21 -3.12 9.78
CA LEU A 98 2.14 -3.10 8.65
C LEU A 98 2.18 -1.70 8.03
N ASN A 99 3.40 -1.28 7.67
CA ASN A 99 3.65 -0.13 6.82
C ASN A 99 3.35 -0.54 5.39
N THR A 100 2.28 0.01 4.84
CA THR A 100 1.79 -0.27 3.49
C THR A 100 2.36 0.75 2.53
N TYR A 101 2.75 0.26 1.37
CA TYR A 101 3.34 1.04 0.30
C TYR A 101 2.66 0.64 -1.01
N GLN A 102 2.37 1.63 -1.84
CA GLN A 102 2.06 1.43 -3.25
C GLN A 102 3.30 1.76 -4.06
N VAL A 103 3.64 0.90 -4.99
CA VAL A 103 4.62 1.20 -6.04
C VAL A 103 3.87 1.53 -7.32
N VAL A 104 4.26 2.61 -7.98
CA VAL A 104 3.75 3.01 -9.30
C VAL A 104 4.90 2.96 -10.28
N VAL A 105 4.78 2.15 -11.32
CA VAL A 105 5.74 2.11 -12.44
C VAL A 105 5.13 2.82 -13.62
N VAL A 106 5.83 3.81 -14.16
CA VAL A 106 5.37 4.58 -15.31
C VAL A 106 6.19 4.25 -16.54
N THR A 107 5.51 3.97 -17.65
CA THR A 107 6.12 3.69 -18.96
C THR A 107 5.45 4.51 -20.07
N ASP A 108 6.18 4.75 -21.15
CA ASP A 108 5.66 5.34 -22.39
C ASP A 108 4.89 4.31 -23.23
N ASP A 109 5.04 3.02 -22.95
CA ASP A 109 4.42 1.94 -23.73
C ASP A 109 3.19 1.35 -23.00
N PRO A 110 1.95 1.67 -23.43
CA PRO A 110 0.74 1.11 -22.84
C PRO A 110 0.59 -0.39 -23.10
N THR A 111 1.35 -0.97 -24.05
CA THR A 111 1.33 -2.40 -24.34
C THR A 111 2.28 -3.20 -23.45
N CYS A 112 2.95 -2.52 -22.52
CA CYS A 112 3.87 -3.15 -21.60
C CYS A 112 3.22 -4.27 -20.80
N SER A 113 3.77 -5.49 -20.88
CA SER A 113 3.28 -6.62 -20.12
C SER A 113 4.41 -7.54 -19.66
N GLY A 114 4.30 -8.09 -18.45
CA GLY A 114 5.32 -8.98 -17.90
C GLY A 114 5.42 -8.93 -16.39
N GLN A 115 6.52 -9.48 -15.86
CA GLN A 115 6.85 -9.41 -14.45
C GLN A 115 8.06 -8.51 -14.23
N MET A 116 7.92 -7.61 -13.27
CA MET A 116 9.00 -6.76 -12.76
C MET A 116 9.28 -7.19 -11.32
N GLN A 117 10.56 -7.34 -10.99
CA GLN A 117 11.01 -7.51 -9.62
C GLN A 117 11.74 -6.25 -9.19
N LEU A 118 11.38 -5.73 -8.03
CA LEU A 118 12.03 -4.60 -7.37
C LEU A 118 12.72 -5.13 -6.12
N GLU A 119 14.03 -4.96 -6.07
CA GLU A 119 14.84 -5.36 -4.93
C GLU A 119 15.22 -4.11 -4.13
N LEU A 120 14.70 -4.02 -2.91
CA LEU A 120 14.99 -2.96 -1.95
C LEU A 120 16.33 -3.26 -1.26
N SER A 121 17.10 -2.21 -0.93
CA SER A 121 18.44 -2.32 -0.32
C SER A 121 18.47 -3.05 1.03
N GLU A 122 17.32 -3.24 1.66
CA GLU A 122 17.15 -4.01 2.90
C GLU A 122 16.88 -5.52 2.66
N GLY A 123 17.00 -6.00 1.42
CA GLY A 123 16.85 -7.41 1.05
C GLY A 123 15.41 -7.86 0.79
N TYR A 124 14.46 -6.91 0.68
CA TYR A 124 13.08 -7.20 0.34
C TYR A 124 12.89 -7.19 -1.18
N ASN A 125 12.19 -8.20 -1.70
CA ASN A 125 11.85 -8.30 -3.11
C ASN A 125 10.35 -8.09 -3.29
N ILE A 126 9.97 -7.16 -4.15
CA ILE A 126 8.59 -6.91 -4.55
C ILE A 126 8.44 -7.42 -5.98
N ALA A 127 7.53 -8.37 -6.19
CA ALA A 127 7.14 -8.79 -7.52
C ALA A 127 5.91 -7.99 -7.95
N MET A 128 6.00 -7.33 -9.10
CA MET A 128 4.91 -6.60 -9.75
C MET A 128 4.59 -7.25 -11.09
N THR A 129 3.30 -7.36 -11.40
CA THR A 129 2.85 -7.76 -12.74
C THR A 129 2.44 -6.52 -13.52
N LEU A 130 3.06 -6.28 -14.68
CA LEU A 130 2.65 -5.25 -15.62
C LEU A 130 1.54 -5.84 -16.48
N SER A 131 0.31 -5.38 -16.29
CA SER A 131 -0.86 -5.82 -17.05
C SER A 131 -1.94 -4.74 -17.01
N SER A 132 -2.80 -4.70 -18.02
CA SER A 132 -3.92 -3.73 -18.11
C SER A 132 -4.81 -3.72 -16.86
N ALA A 133 -4.88 -4.85 -16.17
CA ALA A 133 -5.69 -4.97 -14.99
C ALA A 133 -5.07 -4.20 -13.79
N ASN A 134 -3.74 -3.99 -13.78
CA ASN A 134 -3.01 -3.17 -12.77
C ASN A 134 -2.81 -1.72 -13.23
N GLU A 135 -3.40 -1.34 -14.36
CA GLU A 135 -3.20 -0.05 -15.00
C GLU A 135 -3.91 1.07 -14.24
N ILE A 136 -3.22 2.20 -14.11
CA ILE A 136 -3.78 3.46 -13.63
C ILE A 136 -3.55 4.56 -14.65
N LYS A 137 -4.47 5.53 -14.67
CA LYS A 137 -4.26 6.77 -15.41
C LYS A 137 -3.20 7.59 -14.69
N THR A 138 -2.14 7.94 -15.40
CA THR A 138 -1.16 8.89 -14.88
C THR A 138 -1.60 10.32 -15.19
N PRO A 139 -1.19 11.32 -14.39
CA PRO A 139 -1.41 12.73 -14.72
C PRO A 139 -0.57 13.20 -15.93
N ILE A 140 0.38 12.38 -16.41
CA ILE A 140 1.26 12.71 -17.53
C ILE A 140 0.66 12.16 -18.83
N THR A 141 0.30 13.04 -19.75
CA THR A 141 -0.26 12.66 -21.06
C THR A 141 0.66 11.71 -21.82
N GLY A 142 0.09 10.60 -22.30
CA GLY A 142 0.83 9.61 -23.10
C GLY A 142 1.61 8.58 -22.28
N LYS A 143 1.51 8.60 -20.94
CA LYS A 143 2.15 7.61 -20.07
C LYS A 143 1.13 6.73 -19.35
N THR A 144 1.53 5.49 -19.13
CA THR A 144 0.73 4.44 -18.47
C THR A 144 1.37 4.05 -17.15
N GLY A 145 0.59 3.98 -16.07
CA GLY A 145 1.05 3.61 -14.75
C GLY A 145 0.61 2.20 -14.39
N TYR A 146 1.47 1.43 -13.73
CA TYR A 146 1.14 0.12 -13.17
C TYR A 146 1.38 0.12 -11.68
N THR A 147 0.50 -0.55 -10.93
CA THR A 147 0.56 -0.52 -9.47
C THR A 147 0.73 -1.90 -8.86
N ALA A 148 1.37 -1.92 -7.69
CA ALA A 148 1.40 -3.05 -6.79
C ALA A 148 1.42 -2.52 -5.36
N LEU A 149 0.80 -3.29 -4.46
CA LEU A 149 0.81 -3.01 -3.03
C LEU A 149 1.75 -3.99 -2.33
N PHE A 150 2.52 -3.49 -1.38
CA PHE A 150 3.27 -4.33 -0.46
C PHE A 150 3.24 -3.75 0.95
N ALA A 151 3.48 -4.59 1.95
CA ALA A 151 3.38 -4.22 3.35
C ALA A 151 4.58 -4.77 4.14
N ASN A 152 5.13 -3.97 5.06
CA ASN A 152 6.33 -4.29 5.82
C ASN A 152 6.19 -3.90 7.30
N PRO A 153 6.62 -4.72 8.27
CA PRO A 153 6.59 -4.35 9.69
C PRO A 153 7.48 -3.13 10.02
N LYS A 154 8.47 -2.80 9.19
CA LYS A 154 9.37 -1.66 9.38
C LYS A 154 9.10 -0.55 8.37
N ILE A 155 9.31 0.70 8.80
CA ILE A 155 9.42 1.83 7.87
C ILE A 155 10.72 1.63 7.11
N LEU A 156 10.62 1.48 5.80
CA LEU A 156 11.76 1.35 4.91
C LEU A 156 12.45 2.69 4.68
N SER A 157 13.78 2.67 4.65
CA SER A 157 14.61 3.80 4.22
C SER A 157 15.69 3.29 3.27
N ALA A 158 15.27 2.94 2.06
CA ALA A 158 16.05 2.13 1.15
C ALA A 158 16.06 2.71 -0.26
N SER A 159 17.09 2.34 -1.01
CA SER A 159 17.05 2.44 -2.47
C SER A 159 16.55 1.13 -3.08
N PHE A 160 16.20 1.14 -4.36
CA PHE A 160 15.76 -0.06 -5.07
C PHE A 160 16.54 -0.28 -6.37
N SER A 161 16.57 -1.53 -6.81
CA SER A 161 17.01 -1.94 -8.15
C SER A 161 15.87 -2.66 -8.86
N VAL A 162 15.83 -2.56 -10.19
CA VAL A 162 14.76 -3.11 -11.03
C VAL A 162 15.32 -4.26 -11.86
N LYS A 163 14.64 -5.42 -11.81
CA LYS A 163 14.90 -6.56 -12.69
C LYS A 163 13.63 -6.84 -13.48
N LEU A 164 13.69 -6.69 -14.80
CA LEU A 164 12.63 -7.15 -15.70
C LEU A 164 12.87 -8.62 -16.01
N ASP A 165 11.88 -9.48 -15.78
CA ASP A 165 12.01 -10.89 -16.15
C ASP A 165 11.86 -11.04 -17.67
N GLY A 166 13.00 -11.25 -18.35
CA GLY A 166 13.15 -11.25 -19.80
C GLY A 166 12.56 -12.46 -20.52
N GLN A 167 11.60 -13.19 -19.94
CA GLN A 167 10.95 -14.31 -20.63
C GLN A 167 10.06 -13.88 -21.80
N ASN A 168 9.65 -12.61 -21.85
CA ASN A 168 9.03 -11.99 -23.02
C ASN A 168 9.89 -10.78 -23.43
N ASN A 169 10.00 -10.48 -24.73
CA ASN A 169 10.66 -9.28 -25.26
C ASN A 169 9.94 -8.01 -24.77
N ILE A 170 10.21 -7.61 -23.54
CA ILE A 170 9.68 -6.43 -22.89
C ILE A 170 10.59 -5.27 -23.34
N ASN A 171 10.29 -4.65 -24.48
CA ASN A 171 10.85 -3.34 -24.84
C ASN A 171 10.19 -2.22 -24.00
N CYS A 172 9.84 -2.51 -22.74
CA CYS A 172 9.23 -1.51 -21.88
C CYS A 172 10.31 -0.65 -21.26
N LYS A 173 10.46 0.53 -21.82
CA LYS A 173 11.22 1.58 -21.16
C LYS A 173 10.43 2.02 -19.93
N VAL A 174 10.98 1.72 -18.75
CA VAL A 174 10.51 2.30 -17.49
C VAL A 174 11.05 3.71 -17.41
N ASN A 175 10.15 4.68 -17.23
CA ASN A 175 10.53 6.09 -17.14
C ASN A 175 10.72 6.55 -15.70
N GLU A 176 9.86 6.05 -14.82
CA GLU A 176 9.71 6.54 -13.46
C GLU A 176 9.12 5.43 -12.60
N ILE A 177 9.57 5.37 -11.36
CA ILE A 177 9.03 4.48 -10.34
C ILE A 177 8.82 5.32 -9.10
N ASP A 178 7.55 5.46 -8.71
CA ASP A 178 7.14 6.19 -7.52
C ASP A 178 6.75 5.22 -6.40
N PHE A 179 7.00 5.67 -5.16
CA PHE A 179 6.61 4.96 -3.95
C PHE A 179 5.69 5.86 -3.14
N ASN A 180 4.49 5.38 -2.86
CA ASN A 180 3.54 6.05 -2.00
C ASN A 180 3.44 5.31 -0.68
N TYR A 181 3.92 5.93 0.40
CA TYR A 181 3.70 5.44 1.76
C TYR A 181 2.25 5.68 2.16
N MET A 182 1.56 4.61 2.55
CA MET A 182 0.12 4.59 2.79
C MET A 182 -0.25 4.51 4.28
N SER A 183 0.70 4.18 5.16
CA SER A 183 0.42 3.94 6.59
C SER A 183 0.52 5.19 7.45
N ASN A 184 -0.38 6.15 7.28
CA ASN A 184 -0.63 7.21 8.28
C ASN A 184 -1.87 8.00 7.87
N ASN A 185 -2.65 8.53 8.81
CA ASN A 185 -3.76 9.43 8.46
C ASN A 185 -3.26 10.85 8.09
N ASP A 186 -2.08 11.25 8.55
CA ASP A 186 -1.44 12.53 8.26
C ASP A 186 -0.75 12.49 6.89
N GLU A 187 -1.24 13.31 5.97
CA GLU A 187 -0.69 13.43 4.62
C GLU A 187 0.77 13.90 4.61
N SER A 188 1.15 14.80 5.52
CA SER A 188 2.51 15.31 5.60
C SER A 188 3.51 14.22 5.97
N ILE A 189 3.12 13.30 6.86
CA ILE A 189 3.92 12.12 7.20
C ILE A 189 4.01 11.19 5.99
N ARG A 190 2.89 10.96 5.29
CA ARG A 190 2.89 10.13 4.08
C ARG A 190 3.82 10.68 3.00
N GLN A 191 3.67 11.95 2.65
CA GLN A 191 4.52 12.61 1.66
C GLN A 191 6.02 12.56 2.05
N LYS A 192 6.31 12.82 3.33
CA LYS A 192 7.68 12.76 3.85
C LYS A 192 8.29 11.37 3.70
N LEU A 193 7.57 10.31 4.06
CA LEU A 193 8.06 8.93 4.00
C LEU A 193 8.10 8.38 2.57
N SER A 194 7.15 8.74 1.72
CA SER A 194 7.20 8.48 0.27
C SER A 194 8.50 9.01 -0.35
N ALA A 195 8.90 10.23 0.02
CA ALA A 195 10.09 10.88 -0.53
C ALA A 195 11.43 10.28 -0.08
N VAL A 196 11.45 9.43 0.95
CA VAL A 196 12.67 8.76 1.44
C VAL A 196 13.08 7.63 0.49
N LEU A 197 12.13 6.97 -0.16
CA LEU A 197 12.38 5.91 -1.12
C LEU A 197 12.67 6.53 -2.49
N LYS A 198 13.95 6.58 -2.86
CA LYS A 198 14.39 7.09 -4.16
C LYS A 198 15.10 6.01 -4.96
N SER A 199 14.92 6.04 -6.28
CA SER A 199 15.72 5.21 -7.19
C SER A 199 17.20 5.55 -7.02
N THR A 200 18.05 4.54 -6.83
CA THR A 200 19.51 4.71 -6.95
C THR A 200 19.97 4.69 -8.40
N ASP A 201 19.17 4.12 -9.30
CA ASP A 201 19.50 4.05 -10.71
C ASP A 201 18.72 5.11 -11.48
N GLY A 202 19.42 6.20 -11.81
CA GLY A 202 19.14 7.01 -13.00
C GLY A 202 19.68 6.33 -14.28
N GLY A 203 19.79 5.01 -14.28
CA GLY A 203 20.32 4.21 -15.37
C GLY A 203 19.26 4.00 -16.43
N ASN A 204 19.61 4.17 -17.70
CA ASN A 204 18.76 3.79 -18.81
C ASN A 204 18.30 2.34 -18.62
N PHE A 205 17.01 2.14 -18.38
CA PHE A 205 16.37 0.83 -18.40
C PHE A 205 16.23 0.41 -19.88
N SER A 206 17.28 -0.21 -20.41
CA SER A 206 17.33 -0.75 -21.77
C SER A 206 17.03 -2.25 -21.78
#